data_AF-A4FQ53-F1
#
_entry.id   AF-A4FQ53-F1
#
_cell.length_a   1.000
_cell.length_b   1.000
_cell.length_c   1.000
_cell.angle_alpha   90.00
_cell.angle_beta   90.00
_cell.angle_gamma   90.00
#
_symmetry.space_group_name_H-M   'P 1'
#
loop_
_entity.id
_entity.type
_entity.pdbx_description
1 polymer ?
#
loop_
_entity_poly.entity_id
_entity_poly.type
_entity_poly.pdbx_seq_one_letter_code
_entity_poly.pdbx_strand_id
1 'polypeptide(L)'
;MSSIEQVRAAMQSATYRTEQVVAALQSSALELDQIDALLQNVGQGSSNEHYNRGALALIQATEPLRQALELVRTGETDLNTYAAQI
;
A
#
# COMPACT_ATOMS: atom_id res chain seq x y z
N MET A 1 25.45 -3.84 19.04
CA MET A 1 24.44 -3.20 18.18
C MET A 1 23.79 -2.10 18.99
N SER A 2 23.86 -0.85 18.53
CA SER A 2 23.25 0.27 19.25
C SER A 2 21.72 0.24 19.09
N SER A 3 20.97 0.86 20.01
CA SER A 3 19.50 0.93 19.88
C SER A 3 19.05 1.61 18.59
N ILE A 4 19.87 2.52 18.03
CA ILE A 4 19.63 3.21 16.75
C ILE A 4 19.69 2.23 15.58
N GLU A 5 20.66 1.30 15.56
CA GLU A 5 20.75 0.27 14.52
C GLU A 5 19.54 -0.67 14.54
N GLN A 6 19.04 -1.01 15.74
CA GLN A 6 17.85 -1.83 15.90
C GLN A 6 16.58 -1.11 15.42
N VAL A 7 16.43 0.17 15.75
CA VAL A 7 15.32 1.01 15.26
C VAL A 7 15.38 1.14 13.73
N ARG A 8 16.56 1.37 13.15
CA ARG A 8 16.76 1.42 11.70
C ARG A 8 16.35 0.12 11.02
N ALA A 9 16.81 -1.03 11.52
CA ALA A 9 16.46 -2.33 10.97
C ALA A 9 14.95 -2.61 11.06
N ALA A 10 14.31 -2.22 12.17
CA ALA A 10 12.86 -2.35 12.33
C ALA A 10 12.09 -1.47 11.34
N MET A 11 12.55 -0.24 11.11
CA MET A 11 11.94 0.67 10.14
C MET A 11 12.09 0.18 8.70
N GLN A 12 13.27 -0.28 8.29
CA GLN A 12 13.47 -0.85 6.96
C GLN A 12 12.57 -2.07 6.71
N SER A 13 12.44 -2.94 7.72
CA SER A 13 11.54 -4.09 7.67
C SER A 13 10.07 -3.67 7.57
N ALA A 14 9.66 -2.65 8.32
CA ALA A 14 8.32 -2.09 8.24
C ALA A 14 8.03 -1.48 6.86
N THR A 15 8.93 -0.64 6.34
CA THR A 15 8.83 -0.05 4.99
C THR A 15 8.63 -1.14 3.94
N TYR A 16 9.50 -2.15 3.93
CA TYR A 16 9.43 -3.23 2.96
C TYR A 16 8.09 -3.99 3.02
N ARG A 17 7.60 -4.30 4.22
CA ARG A 17 6.29 -4.95 4.39
C ARG A 17 5.15 -4.06 3.91
N THR A 18 5.18 -2.77 4.21
CA THR A 18 4.16 -1.83 3.75
C THR A 18 4.18 -1.71 2.22
N GLU A 19 5.36 -1.70 1.59
CA GLU A 19 5.49 -1.69 0.12
C GLU A 19 4.85 -2.93 -0.51
N GLN A 20 5.08 -4.11 0.07
CA GLN A 20 4.44 -5.35 -0.38
C GLN A 20 2.91 -5.30 -0.25
N VAL A 21 2.39 -4.78 0.86
CA VAL A 21 0.94 -4.65 1.08
C VAL A 21 0.32 -3.67 0.08
N VAL A 22 0.98 -2.53 -0.18
CA VAL A 22 0.52 -1.56 -1.20
C VAL A 22 0.48 -2.20 -2.58
N ALA A 23 1.53 -2.93 -2.97
CA ALA A 23 1.59 -3.62 -4.26
C ALA A 23 0.49 -4.70 -4.38
N ALA A 24 0.25 -5.48 -3.33
CA ALA A 24 -0.81 -6.49 -3.30
C ALA A 24 -2.20 -5.88 -3.48
N LEU A 25 -2.49 -4.77 -2.78
CA LEU A 25 -3.77 -4.07 -2.91
C LEU A 25 -3.98 -3.46 -4.29
N GLN A 26 -2.92 -2.91 -4.90
CA GLN A 26 -2.97 -2.42 -6.28
C GLN A 26 -3.27 -3.54 -7.28
N SER A 27 -2.65 -4.72 -7.10
CA SER A 27 -2.95 -5.91 -7.92
C SER A 27 -4.40 -6.36 -7.75
N SER A 28 -4.90 -6.43 -6.52
CA SER A 28 -6.29 -6.80 -6.24
C SER A 28 -7.29 -5.81 -6.81
N ALA A 29 -6.99 -4.50 -6.80
CA ALA A 29 -7.85 -3.49 -7.44
C ALA A 29 -7.93 -3.70 -8.96
N LEU A 30 -6.80 -3.96 -9.62
CA LEU A 30 -6.75 -4.23 -11.06
C LEU A 30 -7.53 -5.50 -11.45
N GLU A 31 -7.44 -6.57 -10.64
CA GLU A 31 -8.20 -7.80 -10.86
C GLU A 31 -9.71 -7.56 -10.73
N LEU A 32 -10.16 -6.73 -9.76
CA LEU A 32 -11.57 -6.38 -9.63
C LEU A 32 -12.07 -5.55 -10.82
N ASP A 33 -11.27 -4.61 -11.34
CA ASP A 33 -11.62 -3.85 -12.55
C ASP A 33 -11.77 -4.76 -13.78
N GLN A 34 -10.90 -5.78 -13.90
CA GLN A 34 -11.00 -6.77 -14.98
C GLN A 34 -12.26 -7.64 -14.86
N ILE A 35 -12.62 -8.04 -13.65
CA ILE A 35 -13.85 -8.79 -13.38
C ILE A 35 -15.08 -7.93 -13.72
N ASP A 36 -15.10 -6.65 -13.36
CA ASP A 36 -16.18 -5.73 -13.72
C ASP A 36 -16.32 -5.60 -15.25
N ALA A 37 -15.21 -5.43 -15.97
CA ALA A 37 -15.20 -5.35 -17.43
C ALA A 37 -15.74 -6.62 -18.10
N LEU A 38 -15.40 -7.82 -17.58
CA LEU A 38 -15.94 -9.08 -18.08
C LEU A 38 -17.44 -9.21 -17.81
N LEU A 39 -17.91 -8.78 -16.65
CA LEU A 39 -19.33 -8.84 -16.28
C LEU A 39 -20.19 -7.85 -17.07
N GLN A 40 -19.65 -6.66 -17.38
CA GLN A 40 -20.24 -5.72 -18.34
C GLN A 40 -20.44 -6.36 -19.71
N ASN A 41 -19.44 -7.10 -20.21
CA ASN A 41 -19.52 -7.80 -21.50
C ASN A 41 -20.53 -8.96 -21.50
N VAL A 42 -20.79 -9.59 -20.35
CA VAL A 42 -21.73 -10.72 -20.20
C VAL A 42 -23.18 -10.25 -19.94
N GLY A 43 -23.43 -8.94 -19.82
CA GLY A 43 -24.78 -8.37 -19.73
C GLY A 43 -25.44 -8.51 -18.34
N GLN A 44 -24.67 -8.81 -17.29
CA GLN A 44 -25.18 -8.91 -15.91
C GLN A 44 -25.07 -7.59 -15.16
N GLY A 45 -25.91 -6.63 -15.52
CA GLY A 45 -25.87 -5.26 -14.98
C GLY A 45 -26.03 -5.11 -13.45
N SER A 46 -26.48 -6.14 -12.70
CA SER A 46 -26.64 -6.06 -11.24
C SER A 46 -25.39 -6.45 -10.44
N SER A 47 -24.47 -7.21 -11.03
CA SER A 47 -23.21 -7.61 -10.36
C SER A 47 -22.21 -6.44 -10.31
N ASN A 48 -22.26 -5.55 -11.31
CA ASN A 48 -21.32 -4.45 -11.51
C ASN A 48 -21.23 -3.49 -10.32
N GLU A 49 -22.31 -3.28 -9.58
CA GLU A 49 -22.32 -2.32 -8.48
C GLU A 49 -21.52 -2.81 -7.27
N HIS A 50 -21.52 -4.12 -7.01
CA HIS A 50 -20.75 -4.73 -5.93
C HIS A 50 -19.25 -4.78 -6.26
N TYR A 51 -18.88 -5.07 -7.51
CA TYR A 51 -17.49 -5.08 -7.94
C TYR A 51 -16.91 -3.67 -8.02
N ASN A 52 -17.63 -2.70 -8.60
CA ASN A 52 -17.19 -1.31 -8.59
C ASN A 52 -17.00 -0.78 -7.17
N ARG A 53 -17.91 -1.07 -6.24
CA ARG A 53 -17.71 -0.70 -4.83
C ARG A 53 -16.50 -1.40 -4.20
N GLY A 54 -16.25 -2.66 -4.53
CA GLY A 54 -15.08 -3.42 -4.07
C GLY A 54 -13.76 -2.83 -4.58
N ALA A 55 -13.68 -2.54 -5.89
CA ALA A 55 -12.52 -1.91 -6.51
C ALA A 55 -12.26 -0.52 -5.92
N LEU A 56 -13.31 0.29 -5.78
CA LEU A 56 -13.21 1.61 -5.16
C LEU A 56 -12.72 1.52 -3.70
N ALA A 57 -13.23 0.56 -2.92
CA ALA A 57 -12.82 0.34 -1.53
C ALA A 57 -11.34 -0.10 -1.43
N LEU A 58 -10.87 -0.95 -2.35
CA LEU A 58 -9.46 -1.33 -2.42
C LEU A 58 -8.56 -0.15 -2.79
N ILE A 59 -8.96 0.65 -3.77
CA ILE A 59 -8.23 1.88 -4.16
C ILE A 59 -8.19 2.85 -2.97
N GLN A 60 -9.32 3.07 -2.30
CA GLN A 60 -9.38 3.92 -1.10
C GLN A 60 -8.51 3.37 0.04
N ALA A 61 -8.40 2.05 0.20
CA ALA A 61 -7.53 1.43 1.19
C ALA A 61 -6.03 1.58 0.87
N THR A 62 -5.65 1.76 -0.40
CA THR A 62 -4.24 2.01 -0.76
C THR A 62 -3.72 3.39 -0.37
N GLU A 63 -4.59 4.38 -0.25
CA GLU A 63 -4.19 5.78 -0.01
C GLU A 63 -3.61 6.01 1.41
N PRO A 64 -4.26 5.56 2.50
CA PRO A 64 -3.68 5.62 3.84
C PRO A 64 -2.36 4.85 3.94
N LEU A 65 -2.22 3.75 3.19
CA LEU A 65 -0.99 2.96 3.18
C LEU A 65 0.14 3.67 2.46
N ARG A 66 -0.13 4.38 1.36
CA ARG A 66 0.86 5.26 0.71
C ARG A 66 1.34 6.35 1.66
N GLN A 67 0.41 7.02 2.35
CA GLN A 67 0.74 8.07 3.32
C GLN A 67 1.57 7.53 4.50
N ALA A 68 1.21 6.37 5.02
CA ALA A 68 2.01 5.70 6.05
C ALA A 68 3.43 5.37 5.56
N LEU A 69 3.58 4.94 4.31
CA LEU A 69 4.87 4.61 3.71
C LEU A 69 5.76 5.85 3.54
N GLU A 70 5.16 6.98 3.15
CA GLU A 70 5.86 8.25 3.03
C GLU A 70 6.33 8.79 4.38
N LEU A 71 5.50 8.67 5.43
CA LEU A 71 5.88 9.00 6.80
C LEU A 71 7.05 8.13 7.29
N VAL A 72 7.04 6.82 7.02
CA VAL A 72 8.12 5.91 7.41
C VAL A 72 9.42 6.25 6.66
N ARG A 73 9.35 6.50 5.34
CA ARG A 73 10.52 6.91 4.55
C ARG A 73 11.11 8.24 5.02
N THR A 74 10.25 9.20 5.37
CA THR A 74 10.68 10.49 5.94
C THR A 74 11.38 10.28 7.28
N GLY A 75 10.80 9.46 8.17
CA GLY A 75 11.43 9.11 9.44
C GLY A 75 12.77 8.38 9.29
N GLU A 76 12.93 7.53 8.27
CA GLU A 76 14.21 6.86 7.99
C GLU A 76 15.27 7.88 7.54
N THR A 77 14.88 8.86 6.73
CA THR A 77 15.75 9.96 6.28
C THR A 77 16.19 10.84 7.45
N ASP A 78 15.28 11.18 8.35
CA ASP A 78 15.56 11.97 9.55
C ASP A 78 16.52 11.24 10.49
N LEU A 79 16.30 9.95 10.73
CA LEU A 79 17.20 9.12 11.54
C LEU A 79 18.58 8.99 10.93
N ASN A 80 18.69 8.84 9.61
CA ASN A 80 19.99 8.79 8.94
C ASN A 80 20.71 10.13 9.02
N THR A 81 19.99 11.23 8.91
CA THR A 81 20.53 12.58 9.09
C THR A 81 21.05 12.79 10.51
N TYR A 82 20.25 12.41 11.52
CA TYR A 82 20.65 12.50 12.92
C TYR A 82 21.85 11.60 13.23
N ALA A 83 21.85 10.35 12.76
CA ALA A 83 22.94 9.41 12.96
C ALA A 83 24.26 9.84 12.28
N ALA A 84 24.22 10.69 11.26
CA ALA A 84 25.40 11.24 10.60
C ALA A 84 26.00 12.47 11.33
N GLN A 85 25.28 13.05 12.29
CA GLN A 85 25.69 14.23 13.06
C GLN A 85 26.34 13.87 14.41
N ILE A 86 26.29 12.61 14.81
CA ILE A 86 26.88 12.05 16.05
C ILE A 86 28.14 11.25 15.70
#